data_AF-A0A9W6CYY1-F1
#
_entry.id   AF-A0A9W6CYY1-F1
#
_cell.length_a   1.000
_cell.length_b   1.000
_cell.length_c   1.000
_cell.angle_alpha   90.00
_cell.angle_beta   90.00
_cell.angle_gamma   90.00
#
_symmetry.space_group_name_H-M   'P 1'
#
loop_
_entity.id
_entity.type
_entity.pdbx_description
1 polymer ?
#
loop_
_entity_poly.entity_id
_entity_poly.type
_entity_poly.pdbx_seq_one_letter_code
_entity_poly.pdbx_strand_id
1 'polypeptide(L)'
;MSSVTDRLAVVAERRFAGVRDELGHPAKHPRTAVVLGRLLGAAFLICFATGLYSHLLQDPLPGMVFPTRPVWLYQASQGVHVTVGVALLPLLFAKLWTVYPKLFEWPPVRSIPHAIERASIAVLVAVAVMEPLIGLINTYQWYPWEFSFRRTHFALAWVLVGALAVHVAVKLPDIVRYWRRGSDAPEPDEPSSPAPREEDPHA
;
A
#
# COMPACT_ATOMS: atom_id res chain seq x y z
N MET A 1 29.93 -43.69 -7.46
CA MET A 1 29.58 -43.62 -6.04
C MET A 1 29.62 -42.16 -5.64
N SER A 2 28.47 -41.50 -5.46
CA SER A 2 28.48 -40.08 -5.03
C SER A 2 28.98 -39.99 -3.59
N SER A 3 29.94 -39.12 -3.36
CA SER A 3 30.56 -38.95 -2.05
C SER A 3 29.51 -38.43 -1.06
N VAL A 4 29.65 -38.74 0.23
CA VAL A 4 28.80 -38.18 1.30
C VAL A 4 28.74 -36.65 1.22
N THR A 5 29.82 -36.02 0.75
CA THR A 5 29.90 -34.58 0.45
C THR A 5 28.93 -34.11 -0.64
N ASP A 6 28.72 -34.87 -1.72
CA ASP A 6 27.77 -34.50 -2.79
C ASP A 6 26.33 -34.51 -2.29
N ARG A 7 25.99 -35.47 -1.44
CA ARG A 7 24.65 -35.57 -0.85
C ARG A 7 24.39 -34.42 0.12
N LEU A 8 25.39 -34.05 0.92
CA LEU A 8 25.30 -32.91 1.82
C LEU A 8 25.23 -31.58 1.06
N ALA A 9 25.98 -31.44 -0.04
CA ALA A 9 25.93 -30.26 -0.90
C ALA A 9 24.54 -30.07 -1.52
N VAL A 10 23.93 -31.14 -2.07
CA VAL A 10 22.59 -31.07 -2.67
C VAL A 10 21.51 -30.75 -1.62
N VAL A 11 21.63 -31.29 -0.40
CA VAL A 11 20.68 -30.98 0.69
C VAL A 11 20.86 -29.53 1.18
N ALA A 12 22.10 -29.06 1.29
CA ALA A 12 22.39 -27.68 1.63
C ALA A 12 21.88 -26.73 0.54
N GLU A 13 22.15 -26.99 -0.73
CA GLU A 13 21.64 -26.21 -1.86
C GLU A 13 20.12 -26.17 -1.92
N ARG A 14 19.42 -27.29 -1.69
CA ARG A 14 17.95 -27.31 -1.64
C ARG A 14 17.40 -26.49 -0.48
N ARG A 15 18.02 -26.55 0.70
CA ARG A 15 17.65 -25.72 1.85
C ARG A 15 17.94 -24.24 1.61
N PHE A 16 19.11 -23.90 1.07
CA PHE A 16 19.48 -22.52 0.75
C PHE A 16 18.69 -21.95 -0.43
N ALA A 17 18.25 -22.79 -1.37
CA ALA A 17 17.34 -22.40 -2.44
C ALA A 17 15.96 -22.05 -1.89
N GLY A 18 15.39 -22.88 -1.00
CA GLY A 18 14.11 -22.57 -0.34
C GLY A 18 14.17 -21.30 0.51
N VAL A 19 15.27 -21.10 1.26
CA VAL A 19 15.51 -19.86 2.02
C VAL A 19 15.76 -18.67 1.09
N ARG A 20 16.44 -18.82 -0.05
CA ARG A 20 16.60 -17.75 -1.06
C ARG A 20 15.30 -17.42 -1.79
N ASP A 21 14.40 -18.37 -1.95
CA ASP A 21 13.08 -18.16 -2.57
C ASP A 21 12.13 -17.46 -1.58
N GLU A 22 12.18 -17.84 -0.29
CA GLU A 22 11.51 -17.13 0.80
C GLU A 22 12.07 -15.73 1.04
N LEU A 23 13.39 -15.56 0.99
CA LEU A 23 14.06 -14.24 1.04
C LEU A 23 13.96 -13.47 -0.29
N GLY A 24 13.52 -14.14 -1.36
CA GLY A 24 13.51 -13.68 -2.75
C GLY A 24 12.42 -12.69 -3.11
N HIS A 25 11.45 -12.45 -2.22
CA HIS A 25 10.79 -11.16 -1.93
C HIS A 25 9.36 -11.35 -1.38
N PRO A 26 9.18 -11.53 -0.05
CA PRO A 26 7.86 -11.51 0.62
C PRO A 26 7.05 -10.23 0.30
N ALA A 27 7.78 -9.14 0.02
CA ALA A 27 7.22 -7.83 -0.31
C ALA A 27 6.49 -7.75 -1.66
N LYS A 28 6.66 -8.73 -2.57
CA LYS A 28 6.13 -8.67 -3.94
C LYS A 28 4.85 -9.51 -4.15
N HIS A 29 4.33 -10.14 -3.11
CA HIS A 29 3.06 -10.88 -3.22
C HIS A 29 1.83 -9.95 -3.34
N PRO A 30 0.81 -10.34 -4.11
CA PRO A 30 -0.46 -9.60 -4.22
C PRO A 30 -1.10 -9.29 -2.86
N ARG A 31 -1.03 -10.23 -1.91
CA ARG A 31 -1.55 -10.06 -0.55
C ARG A 31 -0.87 -8.89 0.17
N THR A 32 0.46 -8.78 0.09
CA THR A 32 1.23 -7.69 0.68
C THR A 32 0.82 -6.35 0.06
N ALA A 33 0.67 -6.29 -1.27
CA ALA A 33 0.24 -5.08 -1.97
C ALA A 33 -1.15 -4.60 -1.50
N VAL A 34 -2.08 -5.52 -1.22
CA VAL A 34 -3.42 -5.23 -0.73
C VAL A 34 -3.39 -4.75 0.72
N VAL A 35 -2.67 -5.44 1.60
CA VAL A 35 -2.54 -5.05 3.02
C VAL A 35 -1.94 -3.65 3.15
N LEU A 36 -0.83 -3.39 2.45
CA LEU A 36 -0.21 -2.06 2.44
C LEU A 36 -1.17 -1.00 1.87
N GLY A 37 -1.93 -1.32 0.82
CA GLY A 37 -2.93 -0.41 0.28
C GLY A 37 -4.03 -0.04 1.28
N ARG A 38 -4.53 -1.01 2.05
CA ARG A 38 -5.54 -0.78 3.10
C ARG A 38 -4.99 0.04 4.25
N LEU A 39 -3.78 -0.25 4.71
CA LEU A 39 -3.11 0.51 5.76
C LEU A 39 -2.87 1.96 5.33
N LEU A 40 -2.38 2.17 4.10
CA LEU A 40 -2.21 3.51 3.53
C LEU A 40 -3.53 4.27 3.43
N GLY A 41 -4.59 3.63 2.92
CA GLY A 41 -5.91 4.25 2.82
C GLY A 41 -6.45 4.69 4.20
N ALA A 42 -6.33 3.83 5.21
CA ALA A 42 -6.72 4.17 6.58
C ALA A 42 -5.87 5.31 7.16
N ALA A 43 -4.54 5.24 7.00
CA ALA A 43 -3.62 6.25 7.50
C ALA A 43 -3.86 7.62 6.83
N PHE A 44 -4.08 7.67 5.51
CA PHE A 44 -4.43 8.90 4.82
C PHE A 44 -5.76 9.48 5.31
N LEU A 45 -6.78 8.65 5.54
CA LEU A 45 -8.06 9.12 6.06
C LEU A 45 -7.92 9.69 7.48
N ILE A 46 -7.13 9.04 8.34
CA ILE A 46 -6.85 9.52 9.71
C ILE A 46 -6.11 10.86 9.66
N CYS A 47 -5.04 10.97 8.87
CA CYS A 47 -4.31 12.23 8.69
C CYS A 47 -5.20 13.33 8.11
N PHE A 48 -6.02 13.01 7.10
CA PHE A 48 -6.94 13.97 6.49
C PHE A 48 -7.96 14.49 7.50
N ALA A 49 -8.62 13.60 8.26
CA ALA A 49 -9.63 14.00 9.24
C ALA A 49 -9.03 14.84 10.38
N THR A 50 -7.89 14.42 10.92
CA THR A 50 -7.19 15.16 11.99
C THR A 50 -6.62 16.49 11.49
N GLY A 51 -6.11 16.53 10.26
CA GLY A 51 -5.61 17.74 9.61
C GLY A 51 -6.73 18.73 9.29
N LEU A 52 -7.87 18.25 8.81
CA LEU A 52 -9.06 19.06 8.57
C LEU A 52 -9.58 19.66 9.87
N TYR A 53 -9.64 18.88 10.95
CA TYR A 53 -9.97 19.41 12.28
C TYR A 53 -8.99 20.50 12.73
N SER A 54 -7.68 20.28 12.56
CA SER A 54 -6.65 21.28 12.89
C SER A 54 -6.78 22.56 12.04
N HIS A 55 -7.13 22.43 10.76
CA HIS A 55 -7.39 23.57 9.87
C HIS A 55 -8.62 24.36 10.32
N LEU A 56 -9.73 23.68 10.59
CA LEU A 56 -10.99 24.30 11.00
C LEU A 56 -10.90 24.99 12.39
N LEU A 57 -10.00 24.52 13.26
CA LEU A 57 -9.66 25.22 14.51
C LEU A 57 -8.91 26.54 14.26
N GLN A 58 -8.11 26.61 13.19
CA GLN A 58 -7.28 27.77 12.85
C GLN A 58 -8.03 28.80 11.99
N ASP A 59 -8.88 28.32 11.08
CA ASP A 59 -9.61 29.12 10.09
C ASP A 59 -11.04 28.59 9.92
N PRO A 60 -11.93 28.79 10.92
CA PRO A 60 -13.31 28.32 10.85
C PRO A 60 -14.12 29.14 9.85
N LEU A 61 -15.03 28.48 9.11
CA LEU A 61 -16.02 29.19 8.31
C LEU A 61 -16.99 29.99 9.20
N PRO A 62 -17.62 31.05 8.67
CA PRO A 62 -18.57 31.87 9.44
C PRO A 62 -19.65 31.01 10.12
N GLY A 63 -19.81 31.19 11.42
CA GLY A 63 -20.79 30.46 12.23
C GLY A 63 -20.35 29.07 12.71
N MET A 64 -19.18 28.58 12.32
CA MET A 64 -18.62 27.33 12.86
C MET A 64 -17.86 27.58 14.17
N VAL A 65 -18.11 26.74 15.17
CA VAL A 65 -17.39 26.74 16.44
C VAL A 65 -16.90 25.32 16.71
N PHE A 66 -15.60 25.19 16.94
CA PHE A 66 -14.97 23.90 17.23
C PHE A 66 -14.51 23.85 18.69
N PRO A 67 -14.62 22.69 19.35
CA PRO A 67 -14.21 22.55 20.74
C PRO A 67 -12.69 22.74 20.86
N THR A 68 -12.27 23.78 21.58
CA THR A 68 -10.86 24.02 21.96
C THR A 68 -10.52 23.45 23.34
N ARG A 69 -11.54 22.94 24.04
CA ARG A 69 -11.44 22.28 25.34
C ARG A 69 -12.20 20.97 25.32
N PRO A 70 -11.73 19.97 26.08
CA PRO A 70 -10.50 19.98 26.90
C PRO A 70 -9.21 19.97 26.04
N VAL A 71 -8.10 20.49 26.58
CA VAL A 71 -6.83 20.67 25.83
C VAL A 71 -6.27 19.35 25.29
N TRP A 72 -6.53 18.23 25.98
CA TRP A 72 -6.08 16.91 25.55
C TRP A 72 -6.68 16.51 24.19
N LEU A 73 -7.83 17.06 23.79
CA LEU A 73 -8.44 16.76 22.48
C LEU A 73 -7.51 17.18 21.34
N TYR A 74 -6.98 18.40 21.40
CA TYR A 74 -6.02 18.88 20.42
C TYR A 74 -4.70 18.12 20.48
N GLN A 75 -4.21 17.81 21.68
CA GLN A 75 -2.98 17.01 21.84
C GLN A 75 -3.13 15.62 21.23
N ALA A 76 -4.27 14.97 21.43
CA ALA A 76 -4.56 13.65 20.86
C ALA A 76 -4.70 13.74 19.33
N SER A 77 -5.50 14.67 18.81
CA SER A 77 -5.68 14.79 17.35
C SER A 77 -4.38 15.14 16.64
N GLN A 78 -3.60 16.08 17.19
CA GLN A 78 -2.34 16.51 16.62
C GLN A 78 -1.26 15.43 16.76
N GLY A 79 -1.20 14.76 17.92
CA GLY A 79 -0.30 13.63 18.14
C GLY A 79 -0.57 12.49 17.15
N VAL A 80 -1.84 12.10 16.99
CA VAL A 80 -2.26 11.11 15.98
C VAL A 80 -1.88 11.55 14.58
N HIS A 81 -2.16 12.81 14.21
CA HIS A 81 -1.83 13.34 12.88
C HIS A 81 -0.34 13.20 12.56
N VAL A 82 0.52 13.63 13.48
CA VAL A 82 1.98 13.59 13.30
C VAL A 82 2.49 12.15 13.31
N THR A 83 2.09 11.32 14.28
CA THR A 83 2.56 9.93 14.37
C THR A 83 2.15 9.12 13.13
N VAL A 84 0.89 9.23 12.70
CA VAL A 84 0.41 8.54 11.49
C VAL A 84 1.08 9.13 10.24
N GLY A 85 1.26 10.45 10.18
CA GLY A 85 1.95 11.14 9.09
C GLY A 85 3.39 10.65 8.89
N VAL A 86 4.12 10.45 9.98
CA VAL A 86 5.47 9.87 9.94
C VAL A 86 5.42 8.39 9.51
N ALA A 87 4.46 7.62 10.03
CA ALA A 87 4.30 6.20 9.67
C ALA A 87 3.91 5.97 8.20
N LEU A 88 3.32 6.97 7.53
CA LEU A 88 3.05 6.90 6.09
C LEU A 88 4.32 6.72 5.26
N LEU A 89 5.46 7.31 5.65
CA LEU A 89 6.70 7.23 4.88
C LEU A 89 7.19 5.79 4.68
N PRO A 90 7.44 4.97 5.74
CA PRO A 90 7.84 3.58 5.55
C PRO A 90 6.76 2.74 4.85
N LEU A 91 5.47 2.99 5.11
CA LEU A 91 4.38 2.30 4.40
C LEU A 91 4.37 2.60 2.90
N LEU A 92 4.63 3.85 2.52
CA LEU A 92 4.72 4.28 1.13
C LEU A 92 5.94 3.67 0.45
N PHE A 93 7.11 3.70 1.10
CA PHE A 93 8.31 3.04 0.55
C PHE A 93 8.08 1.54 0.36
N ALA A 94 7.45 0.86 1.32
CA ALA A 94 7.07 -0.54 1.17
C ALA A 94 6.12 -0.76 -0.01
N LYS A 95 5.08 0.08 -0.15
CA LYS A 95 4.12 -0.02 -1.25
C LYS A 95 4.77 0.22 -2.60
N LEU A 96 5.59 1.26 -2.71
CA LEU A 96 6.33 1.61 -3.93
C LEU A 96 7.30 0.49 -4.30
N TRP A 97 8.01 -0.10 -3.33
CA TRP A 97 8.85 -1.26 -3.55
C TRP A 97 8.07 -2.47 -4.07
N THR A 98 6.84 -2.68 -3.59
CA THR A 98 5.98 -3.76 -4.11
C THR A 98 5.55 -3.51 -5.55
N VAL A 99 5.32 -2.25 -5.94
CA VAL A 99 4.72 -1.92 -7.25
C VAL A 99 5.67 -1.30 -8.26
N TYR A 100 6.95 -1.06 -7.91
CA TYR A 100 7.90 -0.39 -8.79
C TYR A 100 8.02 -1.03 -10.19
N PRO A 101 7.96 -2.38 -10.36
CA PRO A 101 8.09 -2.95 -11.71
C PRO A 101 6.96 -2.49 -12.63
N LYS A 102 5.77 -2.25 -12.07
CA LYS A 102 4.60 -1.77 -12.82
C LYS A 102 4.75 -0.34 -13.31
N LEU A 103 5.58 0.46 -12.64
CA LEU A 103 5.87 1.84 -13.06
C LEU A 103 6.70 1.87 -14.35
N PHE A 104 7.47 0.82 -14.63
CA PHE A 104 8.36 0.69 -15.79
C PHE A 104 7.85 -0.30 -16.85
N GLU A 105 6.55 -0.64 -16.83
CA GLU A 105 5.96 -1.50 -17.86
C GLU A 105 6.01 -0.84 -19.26
N TRP A 106 6.37 -1.66 -20.25
CA TRP A 106 6.43 -1.30 -21.68
C TRP A 106 5.34 -2.05 -22.49
N PRO A 107 4.76 -1.45 -23.54
CA PRO A 107 4.88 -0.04 -23.96
C PRO A 107 4.30 0.92 -22.91
N PRO A 108 4.81 2.16 -22.83
CA PRO A 108 4.47 3.06 -21.75
C PRO A 108 3.02 3.56 -21.86
N VAL A 109 2.53 3.69 -23.08
CA VAL A 109 1.14 4.04 -23.38
C VAL A 109 0.61 3.04 -24.40
N ARG A 110 -0.51 2.39 -24.06
CA ARG A 110 -1.22 1.44 -24.92
C ARG A 110 -2.44 2.07 -25.60
N SER A 111 -3.02 3.10 -24.99
CA SER A 111 -4.21 3.82 -25.45
C SER A 111 -4.39 5.13 -24.65
N ILE A 112 -5.29 6.02 -25.09
CA ILE A 112 -5.65 7.25 -24.35
C ILE A 112 -6.19 6.93 -22.94
N PRO A 113 -7.16 6.01 -22.75
CA PRO A 113 -7.59 5.63 -21.40
C PRO A 113 -6.46 5.13 -20.52
N HIS A 114 -5.53 4.34 -21.08
CA HIS A 114 -4.38 3.86 -20.34
C HIS A 114 -3.42 4.99 -19.94
N ALA A 115 -3.23 5.99 -20.81
CA ALA A 115 -2.43 7.17 -20.49
C ALA A 115 -3.03 7.96 -19.32
N ILE A 116 -4.35 8.15 -19.33
CA ILE A 116 -5.08 8.84 -18.25
C ILE A 116 -4.96 8.06 -16.93
N GLU A 117 -5.12 6.74 -16.97
CA GLU A 117 -4.92 5.88 -15.80
C GLU A 117 -3.50 6.06 -15.23
N ARG A 118 -2.46 5.98 -16.07
CA ARG A 118 -1.08 6.16 -15.62
C ARG A 118 -0.81 7.57 -15.07
N ALA A 119 -1.37 8.60 -15.70
CA ALA A 119 -1.25 9.98 -15.23
C ALA A 119 -1.90 10.14 -13.85
N SER A 120 -3.08 9.55 -13.63
CA SER A 120 -3.75 9.59 -12.32
C SER A 120 -2.92 8.91 -11.22
N ILE A 121 -2.26 7.80 -11.55
CA ILE A 121 -1.35 7.11 -10.63
C ILE A 121 -0.11 7.96 -10.35
N ALA A 122 0.45 8.62 -11.37
CA ALA A 122 1.61 9.49 -11.19
C ALA A 122 1.29 10.67 -10.25
N VAL A 123 0.13 11.30 -10.42
CA VAL A 123 -0.35 12.36 -9.51
C VAL A 123 -0.51 11.82 -8.10
N LEU A 124 -1.18 10.66 -7.93
CA LEU A 124 -1.35 10.02 -6.63
C LEU A 124 0.00 9.74 -5.95
N VAL A 125 0.97 9.16 -6.67
CA VAL A 125 2.29 8.85 -6.13
C VAL A 125 3.02 10.13 -5.72
N ALA A 126 3.01 11.16 -6.57
CA ALA A 126 3.68 12.42 -6.29
C ALA A 126 3.14 13.08 -5.02
N VAL A 127 1.80 13.21 -4.91
CA VAL A 127 1.20 13.85 -3.73
C VAL A 127 1.27 12.96 -2.49
N ALA A 128 1.14 11.63 -2.62
CA ALA A 128 1.26 10.70 -1.51
C ALA A 128 2.65 10.71 -0.86
N VAL A 129 3.71 10.94 -1.64
CA VAL A 129 5.07 11.09 -1.11
C VAL A 129 5.29 12.50 -0.59
N MET A 130 4.89 13.52 -1.36
CA MET A 130 5.15 14.92 -1.02
C MET A 130 4.46 15.35 0.27
N GLU A 131 3.19 14.99 0.46
CA GLU A 131 2.37 15.41 1.60
C GLU A 131 2.97 15.05 2.97
N PRO A 132 3.27 13.76 3.28
CA PRO A 132 3.92 13.42 4.54
C PRO A 132 5.37 13.91 4.63
N LEU A 133 6.07 14.08 3.50
CA LEU A 133 7.44 14.59 3.50
C LEU A 133 7.50 16.06 3.94
N ILE A 134 6.65 16.93 3.37
CA ILE A 134 6.58 18.33 3.83
C ILE A 134 6.06 18.42 5.27
N GLY A 135 5.14 17.53 5.66
CA GLY A 135 4.66 17.42 7.04
C GLY A 135 5.80 17.06 8.01
N LEU A 136 6.63 16.08 7.66
CA LEU A 136 7.80 15.69 8.44
C LEU A 136 8.79 16.85 8.54
N ILE A 137 9.14 17.48 7.42
CA ILE A 137 10.07 18.62 7.40
C ILE A 137 9.55 19.77 8.28
N ASN A 138 8.24 20.02 8.26
CA ASN A 138 7.60 21.01 9.12
C ASN A 138 7.78 20.71 10.62
N THR A 139 7.88 19.45 11.04
CA THR A 139 8.18 19.11 12.45
C THR A 139 9.57 19.58 12.89
N TYR A 140 10.51 19.72 11.95
CA TYR A 140 11.84 20.28 12.17
C TYR A 140 11.90 21.80 11.96
N GLN A 141 10.78 22.44 11.62
CA GLN A 141 10.69 23.87 11.32
C GLN A 141 11.67 24.35 10.24
N TRP A 142 12.10 23.45 9.34
CA TRP A 142 13.01 23.77 8.27
C TRP A 142 12.22 24.04 6.99
N TYR A 143 12.24 25.27 6.47
CA TYR A 143 11.50 25.63 5.26
C TYR A 143 12.47 26.15 4.19
N PRO A 144 13.06 25.27 3.37
CA PRO A 144 13.93 25.68 2.27
C PRO A 144 13.18 26.30 1.08
N TRP A 145 11.87 26.58 1.22
CA TRP A 145 10.99 27.09 0.19
C TRP A 145 10.23 28.33 0.67
N GLU A 146 9.77 29.14 -0.29
CA GLU A 146 9.08 30.41 -0.02
C GLU A 146 7.55 30.28 0.15
N PHE A 147 6.97 29.10 -0.13
CA PHE A 147 5.52 28.90 -0.02
C PHE A 147 5.05 28.61 1.41
N SER A 148 3.80 28.97 1.69
CA SER A 148 3.17 28.74 2.99
C SER A 148 2.88 27.25 3.21
N PHE A 149 3.56 26.63 4.19
CA PHE A 149 3.29 25.24 4.56
C PHE A 149 1.80 24.97 4.80
N ARG A 150 1.12 25.76 5.65
CA ARG A 150 -0.30 25.53 5.98
C ARG A 150 -1.21 25.52 4.75
N ARG A 151 -1.07 26.51 3.86
CA ARG A 151 -1.89 26.60 2.66
C ARG A 151 -1.57 25.47 1.68
N THR A 152 -0.29 25.21 1.45
CA THR A 152 0.15 24.17 0.51
C THR A 152 -0.22 22.78 1.00
N HIS A 153 0.04 22.46 2.27
CA HIS A 153 -0.28 21.16 2.88
C HIS A 153 -1.79 20.92 2.88
N PHE A 154 -2.60 21.91 3.25
CA PHE A 154 -4.06 21.77 3.17
C PHE A 154 -4.57 21.53 1.74
N ALA A 155 -4.03 22.26 0.76
CA ALA A 155 -4.40 22.05 -0.64
C ALA A 155 -3.98 20.66 -1.15
N LEU A 156 -2.76 20.22 -0.82
CA LEU A 156 -2.25 18.90 -1.19
C LEU A 156 -3.04 17.77 -0.53
N ALA A 157 -3.53 17.94 0.71
CA ALA A 157 -4.41 16.98 1.36
C ALA A 157 -5.68 16.70 0.54
N TRP A 158 -6.30 17.74 -0.05
CA TRP A 158 -7.45 17.57 -0.94
C TRP A 158 -7.07 16.91 -2.27
N VAL A 159 -5.92 17.27 -2.85
CA VAL A 159 -5.40 16.62 -4.06
C VAL A 159 -5.14 15.13 -3.80
N LEU A 160 -4.56 14.79 -2.65
CA LEU A 160 -4.28 13.42 -2.23
C LEU A 160 -5.56 12.59 -2.09
N VAL A 161 -6.55 13.10 -1.35
CA VAL A 161 -7.83 12.39 -1.16
C VAL A 161 -8.58 12.26 -2.49
N GLY A 162 -8.59 13.31 -3.32
CA GLY A 162 -9.19 13.26 -4.66
C GLY A 162 -8.52 12.24 -5.58
N ALA A 163 -7.19 12.25 -5.64
CA ALA A 163 -6.41 11.29 -6.43
C ALA A 163 -6.59 9.85 -5.92
N LEU A 164 -6.67 9.65 -4.61
CA LEU A 164 -6.94 8.35 -4.00
C LEU A 164 -8.35 7.85 -4.35
N ALA A 165 -9.36 8.73 -4.30
CA ALA A 165 -10.72 8.39 -4.68
C ALA A 165 -10.81 7.97 -6.16
N VAL A 166 -10.18 8.73 -7.07
CA VAL A 166 -10.09 8.37 -8.49
C VAL A 166 -9.39 7.02 -8.67
N HIS A 167 -8.26 6.81 -7.99
CA HIS A 167 -7.53 5.54 -8.06
C HIS A 167 -8.38 4.35 -7.62
N VAL A 168 -9.12 4.47 -6.51
CA VAL A 168 -10.02 3.42 -6.03
C VAL A 168 -11.17 3.21 -7.02
N ALA A 169 -11.78 4.26 -7.54
CA ALA A 169 -12.88 4.16 -8.50
C ALA A 169 -12.47 3.42 -9.79
N VAL A 170 -11.27 3.70 -10.30
CA VAL A 170 -10.73 3.02 -11.49
C VAL A 170 -10.46 1.53 -11.22
N LYS A 171 -10.04 1.16 -10.01
CA LYS A 171 -9.73 -0.24 -9.65
C LYS A 171 -10.92 -1.03 -9.11
N LEU A 172 -12.01 -0.37 -8.73
CA LEU A 172 -13.18 -1.01 -8.14
C LEU A 172 -13.81 -2.10 -9.02
N PRO A 173 -13.95 -1.94 -10.36
CA PRO A 173 -14.51 -2.99 -11.22
C PRO A 173 -13.68 -4.28 -11.23
N ASP A 174 -12.35 -4.16 -11.19
CA ASP A 174 -11.44 -5.31 -11.15
C ASP A 174 -11.57 -6.06 -9.82
N ILE A 175 -11.65 -5.30 -8.72
CA ILE A 175 -11.87 -5.83 -7.37
C ILE A 175 -13.20 -6.59 -7.33
N VAL A 176 -14.30 -5.96 -7.76
CA VAL A 176 -15.63 -6.59 -7.76
C VAL A 176 -15.66 -7.86 -8.62
N ARG A 177 -15.02 -7.85 -9.79
CA ARG A 177 -14.93 -9.03 -10.67
C ARG A 177 -14.20 -10.19 -10.00
N TYR A 178 -13.12 -9.90 -9.29
CA TYR A 178 -12.37 -10.92 -8.54
C TYR A 178 -13.23 -11.53 -7.42
N TRP A 179 -13.92 -10.71 -6.64
CA TRP A 179 -14.81 -11.18 -5.57
C TRP A 179 -15.96 -12.04 -6.09
N ARG A 180 -16.58 -11.67 -7.23
CA ARG A 180 -17.66 -12.46 -7.83
C ARG A 180 -17.19 -13.85 -8.30
N ARG A 181 -16.00 -13.94 -8.90
CA ARG A 181 -15.44 -15.22 -9.37
C ARG A 181 -15.02 -16.16 -8.23
N GLY A 182 -14.61 -15.62 -7.09
CA GLY A 182 -14.25 -16.42 -5.90
C GLY A 182 -15.46 -17.08 -5.22
N SER A 183 -16.67 -16.55 -5.44
CA SER A 183 -17.92 -17.15 -4.95
C SER A 183 -18.43 -18.32 -5.81
N ASP A 184 -17.93 -18.44 -7.05
CA ASP A 184 -18.39 -19.42 -8.05
C ASP A 184 -17.42 -20.60 -8.24
N ALA A 185 -16.39 -20.74 -7.40
CA ALA A 185 -15.44 -21.85 -7.51
C ALA A 185 -16.06 -23.14 -6.91
N PRO A 186 -16.25 -24.22 -7.71
CA PRO A 186 -16.61 -25.52 -7.16
C PRO A 186 -15.51 -25.97 -6.19
N GLU A 187 -15.92 -26.50 -5.05
CA GLU A 187 -15.03 -27.16 -4.09
C GLU A 187 -14.20 -28.21 -4.83
N PRO A 188 -12.86 -28.22 -4.71
CA PRO A 188 -12.06 -29.23 -5.37
C PRO A 188 -12.42 -30.59 -4.76
N ASP A 189 -13.04 -31.46 -5.57
CA ASP A 189 -13.26 -32.87 -5.25
C ASP A 189 -11.96 -33.44 -4.64
N GLU A 190 -12.08 -34.02 -3.44
CA GLU A 190 -11.00 -34.74 -2.80
C GLU A 190 -10.38 -35.73 -3.80
N PRO A 191 -9.06 -35.74 -3.98
CA PRO A 191 -8.42 -36.73 -4.83
C PRO A 191 -8.66 -38.10 -4.22
N SER A 192 -9.57 -38.86 -4.83
CA SER A 192 -9.81 -40.27 -4.54
C SER A 192 -8.46 -40.99 -4.46
N SER A 193 -8.18 -41.55 -3.28
CA SER A 193 -6.96 -42.27 -2.98
C SER A 193 -6.81 -43.41 -4.00
N PRO A 194 -5.65 -43.58 -4.66
CA PRO A 194 -5.46 -44.68 -5.60
C PRO A 194 -5.53 -45.99 -4.83
N ALA A 195 -6.44 -46.87 -5.23
CA ALA A 195 -6.59 -48.22 -4.66
C ALA A 195 -5.25 -48.97 -4.73
N PRO A 196 -4.89 -49.78 -3.71
CA PRO A 196 -3.67 -50.57 -3.73
C PRO A 196 -3.66 -51.51 -4.94
N ARG A 197 -2.60 -51.45 -5.75
CA ARG A 197 -2.34 -52.44 -6.79
C ARG A 197 -1.99 -53.76 -6.09
N GLU A 198 -2.82 -54.78 -6.22
CA GLU A 198 -2.42 -56.16 -5.94
C GLU A 198 -1.28 -56.53 -6.89
N GLU A 199 -0.10 -56.80 -6.32
CA GLU A 199 1.03 -57.40 -7.04
C GLU A 199 0.73 -58.88 -7.27
N ASP A 200 0.66 -59.28 -8.54
CA ASP A 200 0.57 -60.69 -8.98
C ASP A 200 1.92 -61.40 -8.75
N PRO A 201 2.01 -62.46 -7.93
CA PRO A 201 3.27 -63.10 -7.59
C PRO A 201 3.74 -64.17 -8.60
N HIS A 202 3.31 -64.11 -9.87
CA HIS A 202 3.81 -65.01 -10.92
C HIS A 202 4.12 -64.30 -12.24
N ALA A 203 5.33 -63.72 -12.36
CA ALA A 203 5.95 -63.34 -13.63
C ALA A 203 7.47 -63.60 -13.59
#